data_AF-A0A7U9MWW2-F1
#
_entry.id   AF-A0A7U9MWW2-F1
#
_cell.length_a   1.000
_cell.length_b   1.000
_cell.length_c   1.000
_cell.angle_alpha   90.00
_cell.angle_beta   90.00
_cell.angle_gamma   90.00
#
_symmetry.space_group_name_H-M   'P 1'
#
loop_
_entity.id
_entity.type
_entity.pdbx_description
1 polymer ?
#
loop_
_entity_poly.entity_id
_entity_poly.type
_entity_poly.pdbx_seq_one_letter_code
_entity_poly.pdbx_strand_id
1 'polypeptide(L)' 'MRNKKLIPFEVIKKAVAGEPEAINIVLLYYTAHIKYLSMYKGHINDDIQDRLKAKLVEAILKFRFDR' A
#
# COMPACT_ATOMS: atom_id res chain seq x y z
N MET A 1 7.72 19.15 -10.44
CA MET A 1 7.33 18.38 -9.24
C MET A 1 5.99 17.72 -9.50
N ARG A 2 5.91 16.39 -9.50
CA ARG A 2 4.64 15.69 -9.72
C ARG A 2 3.82 15.86 -8.44
N ASN A 3 2.74 16.66 -8.47
CA ASN A 3 1.77 16.73 -7.38
C ASN A 3 1.23 15.32 -7.14
N LYS A 4 1.83 14.58 -6.20
CA LYS A 4 1.31 13.28 -5.77
C LYS A 4 0.09 13.59 -4.92
N LYS A 5 -1.09 13.57 -5.54
CA LYS A 5 -2.37 13.56 -4.82
C LYS A 5 -2.23 12.51 -3.72
N LEU A 6 -2.39 12.88 -2.46
CA LEU A 6 -2.36 11.94 -1.36
C LEU A 6 -3.63 11.08 -1.38
N ILE A 7 -3.59 9.94 -0.70
CA ILE A 7 -4.79 9.14 -0.48
C ILE A 7 -5.74 9.96 0.40
N PRO A 8 -7.03 10.12 0.05
CA PRO A 8 -7.99 10.80 0.90
C PRO A 8 -8.10 10.13 2.28
N PHE A 9 -8.22 10.94 3.33
CA PHE A 9 -8.32 10.44 4.71
C PHE A 9 -9.47 9.45 4.91
N GLU A 10 -10.61 9.67 4.25
CA GLU A 10 -11.76 8.75 4.30
C GLU A 10 -11.42 7.34 3.79
N VAL A 11 -10.59 7.24 2.74
CA VAL A 11 -10.12 5.95 2.23
C VAL A 11 -9.23 5.27 3.27
N ILE A 12 -8.35 6.02 3.94
CA ILE A 12 -7.48 5.47 4.98
C ILE A 12 -8.32 4.95 6.15
N LYS A 13 -9.31 5.71 6.63
CA LYS A 13 -10.22 5.25 7.70
C LYS A 13 -10.93 3.94 7.34
N LYS A 14 -11.49 3.87 6.14
CA LYS A 14 -12.18 2.68 5.62
C LYS A 14 -11.24 1.48 5.51
N ALA A 15 -10.01 1.71 5.02
CA ALA A 15 -9.00 0.66 4.88
C ALA A 15 -8.57 0.11 6.25
N VAL A 16 -8.37 0.99 7.24
CA VAL A 16 -8.05 0.61 8.62
C VAL A 16 -9.22 -0.15 9.28
N ALA A 17 -10.46 0.17 8.91
CA ALA A 17 -11.64 -0.58 9.33
C ALA A 17 -11.81 -1.94 8.62
N GLY A 18 -10.92 -2.30 7.68
CA GLY A 18 -10.92 -3.57 6.98
C GLY A 18 -11.75 -3.61 5.70
N GLU A 19 -12.22 -2.46 5.18
CA GLU A 19 -12.99 -2.41 3.92
C GLU A 19 -12.12 -2.84 2.73
N PRO A 20 -12.42 -3.97 2.05
CA PRO A 20 -11.56 -4.52 0.99
C PRO A 20 -11.31 -3.56 -0.16
N GLU A 21 -12.32 -2.81 -0.59
CA GLU A 21 -12.24 -1.82 -1.65
C GLU A 21 -11.28 -0.69 -1.28
N ALA A 22 -11.33 -0.22 -0.04
CA ALA A 22 -10.44 0.82 0.45
C ALA A 22 -8.99 0.32 0.57
N ILE A 23 -8.78 -0.91 1.05
CA ILE A 23 -7.45 -1.55 1.06
C ILE A 23 -6.89 -1.65 -0.37
N ASN A 24 -7.72 -2.05 -1.33
CA ASN A 24 -7.31 -2.12 -2.73
C ASN A 24 -6.91 -0.75 -3.30
N ILE A 25 -7.64 0.32 -2.97
CA ILE A 25 -7.26 1.69 -3.37
C ILE A 25 -5.87 2.06 -2.81
N VAL A 26 -5.59 1.71 -1.55
CA VAL A 26 -4.26 1.94 -0.94
C VAL A 26 -3.18 1.14 -1.66
N LEU A 27 -3.42 -0.13 -2.00
CA LEU A 27 -2.48 -0.97 -2.76
C LEU A 27 -2.20 -0.39 -4.16
N LEU A 28 -3.25 0.04 -4.87
CA LEU A 28 -3.14 0.67 -6.19
C LEU A 28 -2.31 1.95 -6.11
N TYR A 29 -2.54 2.77 -5.09
CA TYR A 29 -1.77 3.99 -4.85
C TYR A 29 -0.27 3.71 -4.72
N TYR A 30 0.11 2.69 -3.95
CA TYR A 30 1.50 2.34 -3.71
C TYR A 30 2.10 1.39 -4.74
N THR A 31 1.38 0.98 -5.79
CA THR A 31 1.85 -0.02 -6.76
C THR A 31 3.19 0.35 -7.40
N ALA A 32 3.38 1.60 -7.81
CA ALA A 32 4.66 2.04 -8.40
C ALA A 32 5.81 2.00 -7.38
N HIS A 33 5.53 2.28 -6.11
CA HIS A 33 6.53 2.24 -5.05
C HIS A 33 6.88 0.80 -4.67
N ILE A 34 5.89 -0.08 -4.61
CA ILE A 34 6.10 -1.52 -4.41
C ILE A 34 6.97 -2.09 -5.53
N LYS A 35 6.66 -1.78 -6.80
CA LYS A 35 7.49 -2.19 -7.96
C LYS A 35 8.93 -1.70 -7.88
N TYR A 36 9.13 -0.48 -7.40
CA TYR A 36 10.47 0.08 -7.20
C TYR A 36 11.23 -0.68 -6.10
N LEU A 37 10.59 -0.95 -4.96
CA LEU A 37 11.19 -1.66 -3.84
C LEU A 37 11.39 -3.17 -4.11
N SER A 38 10.65 -3.74 -5.05
CA SER A 38 10.81 -5.14 -5.49
C SER A 38 11.81 -5.31 -6.63
N MET A 39 12.49 -4.24 -7.06
CA MET A 39 13.54 -4.33 -8.08
C MET A 39 14.76 -5.06 -7.51
N TYR A 40 15.14 -6.16 -8.14
CA TYR A 40 16.32 -6.95 -7.76
C TYR A 40 17.09 -7.37 -9.02
N LYS A 41 18.37 -7.04 -9.07
CA LYS A 41 19.25 -7.33 -10.23
C LYS A 41 18.68 -6.90 -11.59
N GLY A 42 17.99 -5.75 -11.62
CA GLY A 42 17.44 -5.18 -12.87
C GLY A 42 16.09 -5.75 -13.30
N HIS A 43 15.50 -6.67 -12.54
CA HIS A 43 14.16 -7.21 -12.79
C HIS A 43 13.25 -7.04 -11.58
N ILE A 44 11.94 -7.03 -11.82
CA ILE A 44 10.95 -7.08 -10.74
C ILE A 44 10.99 -8.49 -10.14
N ASN A 45 11.15 -8.58 -8.83
CA ASN A 45 11.03 -9.82 -8.08
C ASN A 45 9.61 -9.94 -7.55
N ASP A 46 8.84 -10.90 -8.09
CA ASP A 46 7.43 -11.08 -7.76
C ASP A 46 7.21 -11.53 -6.30
N ASP A 47 8.09 -12.37 -5.74
CA ASP A 47 8.00 -12.79 -4.34
C ASP A 47 8.17 -11.61 -3.38
N ILE A 48 9.13 -10.71 -3.67
CA ILE A 48 9.32 -9.49 -2.89
C ILE A 48 8.11 -8.58 -3.05
N GLN A 49 7.59 -8.44 -4.25
CA GLN A 49 6.40 -7.62 -4.54
C GLN A 49 5.19 -8.11 -3.74
N ASP A 50 4.91 -9.41 -3.72
CA ASP A 50 3.78 -9.98 -3.00
C ASP A 50 3.97 -9.92 -1.49
N ARG A 51 5.19 -10.13 -0.99
CA ARG A 51 5.53 -9.92 0.42
C ARG A 51 5.34 -8.47 0.85
N LEU A 52 5.70 -7.49 0.01
CA LEU A 52 5.49 -6.06 0.28
C LEU A 52 4.01 -5.71 0.32
N LYS A 53 3.19 -6.23 -0.61
CA LYS A 53 1.74 -6.07 -0.58
C LYS A 53 1.15 -6.65 0.71
N ALA A 54 1.52 -7.88 1.07
CA ALA A 54 1.03 -8.54 2.28
C ALA A 54 1.37 -7.75 3.55
N LYS A 55 2.63 -7.27 3.66
CA LYS A 55 3.06 -6.41 4.78
C LYS A 55 2.31 -5.08 4.83
N LEU A 56 2.01 -4.49 3.67
CA LEU A 56 1.23 -3.25 3.63
C LEU A 56 -0.20 -3.48 4.12
N VAL A 57 -0.86 -4.55 3.68
CA VAL A 57 -2.19 -4.92 4.18
C VAL A 57 -2.14 -5.19 5.69
N GLU A 58 -1.16 -5.95 6.16
CA GLU A 58 -0.97 -6.22 7.59
C GLU A 58 -0.79 -4.92 8.40
N ALA A 59 0.03 -3.98 7.90
CA ALA A 59 0.26 -2.70 8.54
C ALA A 59 -1.01 -1.85 8.59
N ILE A 60 -1.81 -1.82 7.51
CA ILE A 60 -3.10 -1.11 7.46
C ILE A 60 -4.05 -1.65 8.53
N LEU A 61 -4.20 -2.97 8.62
CA LEU A 61 -5.11 -3.63 9.58
C LEU A 61 -4.66 -3.49 11.04
N LYS A 62 -3.36 -3.28 11.28
CA LYS A 62 -2.80 -3.04 12.62
C LYS A 62 -2.71 -1.56 13.00
N PHE A 63 -2.97 -0.65 12.04
CA PHE A 63 -2.84 0.79 12.26
C PHE A 63 -3.90 1.31 13.23
N ARG A 64 -3.52 2.27 14.07
CA ARG A 64 -4.38 2.90 15.07
C ARG A 64 -4.21 4.41 14.98
N PHE A 65 -5.31 5.16 14.88
CA PHE A 65 -5.27 6.62 14.73
C PHE A 65 -5.00 7.36 16.05
N ASP A 66 -5.28 6.72 17.17
CA ASP A 66 -5.24 7.24 18.53
C ASP A 66 -3.90 7.01 19.25
N ARG A 67 -2.89 6.52 18.53
CA ARG A 67 -1.58 6.13 19.08
C ARG A 67 -0.43 6.93 18.49
#